data_AF-A0A8B6CLQ8-F1
#
_entry.id   AF-A0A8B6CLQ8-F1
#
_cell.length_a   1.000
_cell.length_b   1.000
_cell.length_c   1.000
_cell.angle_alpha   90.00
_cell.angle_beta   90.00
_cell.angle_gamma   90.00
#
_symmetry.space_group_name_H-M   'P 1'
#
loop_
_entity.id
_entity.type
_entity.pdbx_description
1 polymer ?
#
loop_
_entity_poly.entity_id
_entity_poly.type
_entity_poly.pdbx_seq_one_letter_code
_entity_poly.pdbx_strand_id
1 'polypeptide(L)'
;MAIAVCFLKSCEIVSPTNWRVLTKGDSSSMPDKVLKHKCYPHWYYKHVVEKGRKECTVFARRLCELVGVSSEKMCNINEIQLFERLLNLQILVISSKLGNKFIRIGENEPIRKKVFLYLVEQDEFQHFTAIVSLTGFFTCNYFCSTCLKPYNDKDQHSCETTCTVCCNSCCIHTSSTMSCRTCNRLCRSQECFLKHAEKKQTRKGGSLPSECEKRYQCKICKKLLDWDDRPPTVHQCGEWKCPCCKEYYTGEHLCYQRKIVNELNDNIMIFFDTETKQDSLLQCKNGYNPTGTTCEKCTNQDKKCGKCKLCQTCNKSWCGSREHTVNFICMQTACNHCQEKPILQTTKCFDCGVRCSLCSQREKNAFKGGPCVNTCGFRMRLFKDSKATDEFCRTVFSDQYKNSILLSHNGSGYDNYFLLEWLLTNSIRILYKFLYKESGLNTARGTNTDKTTAGRSTDTTTVGKAPTKP
;
A
#
# COMPACT_ATOMS: atom_id res chain seq x y z
N MET A 1 -15.63 -21.61 10.00
CA MET A 1 -15.27 -20.37 10.75
C MET A 1 -15.26 -19.13 9.86
N ALA A 2 -14.48 -19.08 8.78
CA ALA A 2 -14.36 -17.87 7.94
C ALA A 2 -15.71 -17.34 7.40
N ILE A 3 -16.59 -18.23 6.94
CA ILE A 3 -17.95 -17.88 6.50
C ILE A 3 -18.75 -17.19 7.61
N ALA A 4 -18.67 -17.68 8.86
CA ALA A 4 -19.38 -17.09 10.00
C ALA A 4 -18.91 -15.65 10.28
N VAL A 5 -17.60 -15.40 10.24
CA VAL A 5 -17.03 -14.06 10.44
C VAL A 5 -17.48 -13.10 9.32
N CYS A 6 -17.40 -13.56 8.07
CA CYS A 6 -17.86 -12.80 6.91
C CYS A 6 -19.37 -12.47 6.98
N PHE A 7 -20.19 -13.44 7.36
CA PHE A 7 -21.63 -13.26 7.53
C PHE A 7 -21.94 -12.21 8.60
N LEU A 8 -21.31 -12.30 9.78
CA LEU A 8 -21.49 -11.29 10.82
C LEU A 8 -21.09 -9.89 10.32
N LYS A 9 -20.02 -9.76 9.55
CA LYS A 9 -19.65 -8.46 8.99
C LYS A 9 -20.69 -7.90 8.01
N SER A 10 -21.53 -8.75 7.42
CA SER A 10 -22.60 -8.35 6.51
C SER A 10 -23.91 -7.95 7.22
N CYS A 11 -24.08 -8.34 8.48
CA CYS A 11 -25.28 -8.08 9.30
C CYS A 11 -25.25 -6.68 9.93
N GLU A 12 -26.42 -6.20 10.35
CA GLU A 12 -26.55 -4.90 11.02
C GLU A 12 -26.13 -4.95 12.49
N ILE A 13 -25.45 -3.90 12.95
CA ILE A 13 -25.08 -3.74 14.36
C ILE A 13 -26.17 -2.93 15.05
N VAL A 14 -26.79 -3.50 16.09
CA VAL A 14 -27.84 -2.84 16.87
C VAL A 14 -27.38 -2.51 18.28
N SER A 15 -28.08 -1.57 18.94
CA SER A 15 -27.84 -1.25 20.34
C SER A 15 -28.21 -2.44 21.25
N PRO A 16 -27.60 -2.57 22.44
CA PRO A 16 -27.98 -3.61 23.41
C PRO A 16 -29.46 -3.58 23.79
N THR A 17 -30.06 -2.39 23.86
CA THR A 17 -31.50 -2.22 24.16
C THR A 17 -32.36 -2.75 23.03
N ASN A 18 -32.08 -2.36 21.78
CA ASN A 18 -32.82 -2.83 20.61
C ASN A 18 -32.70 -4.35 20.46
N TRP A 19 -31.50 -4.90 20.71
CA TRP A 19 -31.29 -6.34 20.70
C TRP A 19 -32.17 -7.06 21.71
N ARG A 20 -32.23 -6.60 22.96
CA ARG A 20 -33.08 -7.22 24.00
C ARG A 20 -34.56 -7.20 23.63
N VAL A 21 -35.02 -6.12 23.00
CA VAL A 21 -36.41 -6.01 22.51
C VAL A 21 -36.66 -7.00 21.37
N LEU A 22 -35.77 -7.05 20.38
CA LEU A 22 -35.87 -7.95 19.23
C LEU A 22 -35.87 -9.42 19.63
N THR A 23 -35.07 -9.80 20.63
CA THR A 23 -34.95 -11.18 21.09
C THR A 23 -35.81 -11.50 22.32
N LYS A 24 -36.76 -10.64 22.67
CA LYS A 24 -37.61 -10.83 23.86
C LYS A 24 -38.44 -12.10 23.69
N GLY A 25 -38.35 -13.03 24.64
CA GLY A 25 -39.07 -14.31 24.59
C GLY A 25 -38.47 -15.36 23.64
N ASP A 26 -37.37 -15.04 22.95
CA ASP A 26 -36.67 -16.01 22.10
C ASP A 26 -35.64 -16.77 22.96
N SER A 27 -35.90 -18.05 23.23
CA SER A 27 -35.01 -18.94 24.01
C SER A 27 -33.91 -19.60 23.18
N SER A 28 -33.86 -19.33 21.86
CA SER A 28 -32.89 -19.94 20.95
C SER A 28 -31.46 -19.51 21.25
N SER A 29 -30.52 -20.27 20.69
CA SER A 29 -29.09 -19.97 20.79
C SER A 29 -28.76 -18.62 20.15
N MET A 30 -27.63 -18.02 20.55
CA MET A 30 -27.18 -16.76 19.96
C MET A 30 -26.99 -16.84 18.42
N PRO A 31 -26.36 -17.89 17.85
CA PRO A 31 -26.31 -18.08 16.41
C PRO A 31 -27.69 -18.07 15.74
N ASP A 32 -28.69 -18.78 16.31
CA ASP A 32 -30.03 -18.85 15.73
C ASP A 32 -30.73 -17.48 15.73
N LYS A 33 -30.58 -16.71 16.82
CA LYS A 33 -31.09 -15.33 16.91
C LYS A 33 -30.47 -14.43 15.84
N VAL A 34 -29.15 -14.51 15.67
CA VAL A 34 -28.45 -13.71 14.65
C VAL A 34 -28.86 -14.13 13.24
N LEU A 35 -29.05 -15.42 12.98
CA LEU A 35 -29.53 -15.92 11.69
C LEU A 35 -30.95 -15.45 11.38
N LYS A 36 -31.84 -15.48 12.37
CA LYS A 36 -33.24 -15.05 12.27
C LYS A 36 -33.38 -13.56 12.05
N HIS A 37 -32.71 -12.74 12.86
CA HIS A 37 -32.86 -11.28 12.84
C HIS A 37 -31.87 -10.57 11.90
N LYS A 38 -30.85 -11.27 11.40
CA LYS A 38 -29.78 -10.71 10.54
C LYS A 38 -29.10 -9.46 11.13
N CYS A 39 -29.06 -9.38 12.46
CA CYS A 39 -28.40 -8.33 13.23
C CYS A 39 -27.80 -8.89 14.53
N TYR A 40 -26.97 -8.12 15.21
CA TYR A 40 -26.41 -8.47 16.54
C TYR A 40 -25.96 -7.23 17.32
N PRO A 41 -25.76 -7.34 18.64
CA PRO A 41 -25.18 -6.25 19.43
C PRO A 41 -23.65 -6.19 19.27
N HIS A 42 -23.08 -4.99 19.27
CA HIS A 42 -21.65 -4.77 18.98
C HIS A 42 -20.68 -5.66 19.77
N TRP A 43 -20.97 -5.92 21.05
CA TRP A 43 -20.15 -6.76 21.91
C TRP A 43 -20.05 -8.21 21.40
N TYR A 44 -21.08 -8.73 20.74
CA TYR A 44 -21.09 -10.10 20.24
C TYR A 44 -20.07 -10.28 19.10
N TYR A 45 -20.03 -9.35 18.16
CA TYR A 45 -19.01 -9.35 17.11
C TYR A 45 -17.60 -9.23 17.69
N LYS A 46 -17.40 -8.35 18.68
CA LYS A 46 -16.13 -8.23 19.38
C LYS A 46 -15.72 -9.55 20.03
N HIS A 47 -16.65 -10.29 20.62
CA HIS A 47 -16.38 -11.61 21.19
C HIS A 47 -15.99 -12.63 20.12
N VAL A 48 -16.73 -12.68 19.01
CA VAL A 48 -16.45 -13.61 17.90
C VAL A 48 -15.10 -13.32 17.22
N VAL A 49 -14.70 -12.05 17.10
CA VAL A 49 -13.48 -11.64 16.38
C VAL A 49 -12.25 -11.52 17.30
N GLU A 50 -12.39 -11.00 18.52
CA GLU A 50 -11.25 -10.66 19.38
C GLU A 50 -11.03 -11.61 20.56
N LYS A 51 -12.09 -12.22 21.11
CA LYS A 51 -12.00 -12.98 22.38
C LYS A 51 -12.33 -14.48 22.30
N GLY A 52 -12.76 -15.00 21.14
CA GLY A 52 -13.48 -16.27 21.14
C GLY A 52 -13.35 -17.11 19.88
N ARG A 53 -12.25 -17.86 19.73
CA ARG A 53 -12.23 -19.05 18.84
C ARG A 53 -13.42 -19.96 19.16
N LYS A 54 -13.86 -20.02 20.42
CA LYS A 54 -14.99 -20.84 20.89
C LYS A 54 -16.32 -20.38 20.28
N GLU A 55 -16.69 -19.11 20.40
CA GLU A 55 -17.96 -18.56 19.90
C GLU A 55 -18.03 -18.61 18.37
N CYS A 56 -16.92 -18.31 17.68
CA CYS A 56 -16.82 -18.49 16.23
C CYS A 56 -16.97 -19.96 15.82
N THR A 57 -16.42 -20.88 16.61
CA THR A 57 -16.58 -22.33 16.39
C THR A 57 -18.01 -22.78 16.63
N VAL A 58 -18.69 -22.30 17.69
CA VAL A 58 -20.10 -22.59 17.96
C VAL A 58 -20.98 -22.12 16.80
N PHE A 59 -20.79 -20.88 16.33
CA PHE A 59 -21.51 -20.38 15.16
C PHE A 59 -21.19 -21.24 13.92
N ALA A 60 -19.92 -21.52 13.65
CA ALA A 60 -19.53 -22.31 12.49
C ALA A 60 -20.12 -23.72 12.50
N ARG A 61 -20.10 -24.42 13.65
CA ARG A 61 -20.74 -25.73 13.81
C ARG A 61 -22.24 -25.66 13.55
N ARG A 62 -22.90 -24.63 14.10
CA ARG A 62 -24.33 -24.42 13.86
C ARG A 62 -24.66 -24.22 12.38
N LEU A 63 -23.83 -23.49 11.64
CA LEU A 63 -23.99 -23.36 10.19
C LEU A 63 -23.80 -24.70 9.47
N CYS A 64 -22.78 -25.46 9.84
CA CYS A 64 -22.52 -26.78 9.28
C CYS A 64 -23.70 -27.74 9.51
N GLU A 65 -24.25 -27.76 10.73
CA GLU A 65 -25.45 -28.53 11.09
C GLU A 65 -26.65 -28.16 10.20
N LEU A 66 -26.92 -26.85 10.04
CA LEU A 66 -28.06 -26.37 9.26
C LEU A 66 -27.98 -26.70 7.76
N VAL A 67 -26.78 -26.86 7.22
CA VAL A 67 -26.57 -27.24 5.81
C VAL A 67 -26.22 -28.72 5.61
N GLY A 68 -26.13 -29.50 6.69
CA GLY A 68 -25.84 -30.94 6.64
C GLY A 68 -24.41 -31.30 6.23
N VAL A 69 -23.41 -30.45 6.52
CA VAL A 69 -22.00 -30.74 6.25
C VAL A 69 -21.20 -31.01 7.53
N SER A 70 -20.13 -31.79 7.43
CA SER A 70 -19.28 -32.09 8.58
C SER A 70 -18.54 -30.83 9.08
N SER A 71 -18.56 -30.59 10.40
CA SER A 71 -17.76 -29.55 11.03
C SER A 71 -16.29 -29.94 11.24
N GLU A 72 -15.97 -31.22 11.11
CA GLU A 72 -14.63 -31.79 11.40
C GLU A 72 -13.74 -31.83 10.16
N LYS A 73 -14.31 -31.61 8.97
CA LYS A 73 -13.57 -31.57 7.70
C LYS A 73 -13.55 -30.15 7.14
N MET A 74 -12.55 -29.88 6.31
CA MET A 74 -12.50 -28.62 5.57
C MET A 74 -13.69 -28.58 4.60
N CYS A 75 -14.47 -27.49 4.67
CA CYS A 75 -15.52 -27.20 3.70
C CYS A 75 -14.92 -27.05 2.31
N ASN A 76 -15.47 -27.76 1.32
CA ASN A 76 -14.99 -27.67 -0.06
C ASN A 76 -15.61 -26.47 -0.81
N ILE A 77 -15.02 -26.07 -1.94
CA ILE A 77 -15.52 -24.93 -2.73
C ILE A 77 -16.96 -25.13 -3.22
N ASN A 78 -17.38 -26.37 -3.49
CA ASN A 78 -18.72 -26.69 -3.98
C ASN A 78 -19.78 -26.57 -2.88
N GLU A 79 -19.43 -26.88 -1.64
CA GLU A 79 -20.28 -26.75 -0.45
C GLU A 79 -20.59 -25.29 -0.10
N ILE A 80 -19.79 -24.33 -0.58
CA ILE A 80 -20.03 -22.88 -0.39
C ILE A 80 -21.45 -22.48 -0.82
N GLN A 81 -21.98 -23.09 -1.89
CA GLN A 81 -23.33 -22.80 -2.40
C GLN A 81 -24.43 -23.13 -1.38
N LEU A 82 -24.21 -24.10 -0.48
CA LEU A 82 -25.13 -24.41 0.60
C LEU A 82 -25.23 -23.25 1.59
N PHE A 83 -24.09 -22.68 1.95
CA PHE A 83 -24.02 -21.53 2.85
C PHE A 83 -24.56 -20.25 2.20
N GLU A 84 -24.31 -20.04 0.90
CA GLU A 84 -24.88 -18.91 0.15
C GLU A 84 -26.42 -18.91 0.22
N ARG A 85 -27.05 -20.08 0.04
CA ARG A 85 -28.50 -20.26 0.16
C ARG A 85 -29.01 -20.01 1.57
N LEU A 86 -28.38 -20.62 2.58
CA LEU A 86 -28.77 -20.45 3.99
C LEU A 86 -28.67 -18.99 4.44
N LEU A 87 -27.59 -18.31 4.05
CA LEU A 87 -27.27 -16.98 4.56
C LEU A 87 -27.89 -15.85 3.72
N ASN A 88 -28.35 -16.16 2.51
CA ASN A 88 -28.76 -15.21 1.48
C ASN A 88 -27.65 -14.20 1.13
N LEU A 89 -26.46 -14.74 0.81
CA LEU A 89 -25.27 -13.98 0.45
C LEU A 89 -24.62 -14.54 -0.81
N GLN A 90 -23.72 -13.77 -1.42
CA GLN A 90 -22.78 -14.24 -2.44
C GLN A 90 -21.38 -14.32 -1.81
N ILE A 91 -20.74 -15.49 -1.87
CA ILE A 91 -19.41 -15.76 -1.30
C ILE A 91 -18.40 -15.85 -2.44
N LEU A 92 -17.49 -14.89 -2.51
CA LEU A 92 -16.41 -14.85 -3.48
C LEU A 92 -15.12 -15.37 -2.87
N VAL A 93 -14.36 -16.16 -3.62
CA VAL A 93 -13.13 -16.79 -3.14
C VAL A 93 -11.93 -16.30 -3.95
N ILE A 94 -10.91 -15.84 -3.24
CA ILE A 94 -9.62 -15.39 -3.78
C ILE A 94 -8.56 -16.43 -3.43
N SER A 95 -7.74 -16.84 -4.40
CA SER A 95 -6.66 -17.84 -4.22
C SER A 95 -5.31 -17.19 -3.93
N SER A 96 -4.59 -17.70 -2.93
CA SER A 96 -3.20 -17.34 -2.68
C SER A 96 -2.25 -17.86 -3.76
N LYS A 97 -2.54 -19.05 -4.32
CA LYS A 97 -1.69 -19.72 -5.32
C LYS A 97 -1.76 -19.05 -6.69
N LEU A 98 -2.90 -18.46 -7.04
CA LEU A 98 -3.13 -17.84 -8.34
C LEU A 98 -2.94 -16.33 -8.31
N GLY A 99 -2.08 -15.81 -7.42
CA GLY A 99 -1.74 -14.39 -7.36
C GLY A 99 -2.93 -13.51 -6.99
N ASN A 100 -3.71 -13.92 -5.98
CA ASN A 100 -4.90 -13.22 -5.50
C ASN A 100 -6.00 -13.06 -6.55
N LYS A 101 -6.12 -14.01 -7.48
CA LYS A 101 -7.24 -14.08 -8.42
C LYS A 101 -8.48 -14.67 -7.78
N PHE A 102 -9.64 -14.21 -8.25
CA PHE A 102 -10.93 -14.81 -7.92
C PHE A 102 -11.04 -16.18 -8.60
N ILE A 103 -11.21 -17.24 -7.80
CA ILE A 103 -11.43 -18.61 -8.27
C ILE A 103 -12.89 -19.04 -8.19
N ARG A 104 -13.70 -18.31 -7.41
CA ARG A 104 -15.15 -18.46 -7.34
C ARG A 104 -15.77 -17.07 -7.31
N ILE A 105 -16.62 -16.81 -8.29
CA ILE A 105 -17.55 -15.69 -8.32
C ILE A 105 -18.88 -16.41 -8.49
N GLY A 106 -19.65 -16.59 -7.41
CA GLY A 106 -20.92 -17.33 -7.47
C GLY A 106 -21.89 -16.73 -8.49
N GLU A 107 -23.06 -17.32 -8.66
CA GLU A 107 -24.09 -16.79 -9.59
C GLU A 107 -24.34 -15.30 -9.35
N ASN A 108 -24.33 -14.52 -10.43
CA ASN A 108 -24.31 -13.07 -10.37
C ASN A 108 -25.72 -12.54 -10.11
N GLU A 109 -26.20 -12.72 -8.89
CA GLU A 109 -27.46 -12.14 -8.45
C GLU A 109 -27.22 -10.73 -7.88
N PRO A 110 -27.74 -9.68 -8.55
CA PRO A 110 -27.41 -8.29 -8.23
C PRO A 110 -27.87 -7.83 -6.84
N ILE A 111 -28.73 -8.59 -6.18
CA ILE A 111 -29.37 -8.22 -4.90
C ILE A 111 -28.61 -8.76 -3.69
N ARG A 112 -27.81 -9.84 -3.84
CA ARG A 112 -27.19 -10.49 -2.69
C ARG A 112 -25.95 -9.73 -2.21
N LYS A 113 -25.86 -9.50 -0.89
CA LYS A 113 -24.66 -8.93 -0.26
C LYS A 113 -23.46 -9.84 -0.55
N LYS A 114 -22.36 -9.24 -0.98
CA LYS A 114 -21.11 -9.95 -1.32
C LYS A 114 -20.19 -10.03 -0.10
N VAL A 115 -19.68 -11.22 0.18
CA VAL A 115 -18.63 -11.45 1.18
C VAL A 115 -17.46 -12.19 0.55
N PHE A 116 -16.28 -12.08 1.16
CA PHE A 116 -15.02 -12.43 0.51
C PHE A 116 -14.20 -13.37 1.42
N LEU A 117 -13.76 -14.48 0.85
CA LEU A 117 -12.87 -15.45 1.47
C LEU A 117 -11.54 -15.48 0.75
N TYR A 118 -10.48 -15.71 1.51
CA TYR A 118 -9.15 -15.99 1.01
C TYR A 118 -8.84 -17.46 1.20
N LEU A 119 -8.65 -18.20 0.13
CA LEU A 119 -8.18 -19.58 0.15
C LEU A 119 -6.65 -19.56 0.17
N VAL A 120 -6.10 -19.90 1.33
CA VAL A 120 -4.66 -20.08 1.53
C VAL A 120 -4.32 -21.51 1.15
N GLU A 121 -3.56 -21.65 0.08
CA GLU A 121 -3.07 -22.93 -0.44
C GLU A 121 -1.56 -23.01 -0.20
N GLN A 122 -1.15 -23.89 0.70
CA GLN A 122 0.25 -24.28 0.94
C GLN A 122 0.39 -25.77 0.62
N ASP A 123 1.62 -26.24 0.35
CA ASP A 123 1.88 -27.57 -0.26
C ASP A 123 1.17 -28.75 0.44
N GLU A 124 0.96 -28.68 1.76
CA GLU A 124 0.31 -29.74 2.57
C GLU A 124 -1.00 -29.30 3.23
N PHE A 125 -1.38 -28.02 3.14
CA PHE A 125 -2.51 -27.47 3.89
C PHE A 125 -3.29 -26.43 3.08
N GLN A 126 -4.60 -26.57 3.05
CA GLN A 126 -5.52 -25.57 2.53
C GLN A 126 -6.42 -25.07 3.65
N HIS A 127 -6.66 -23.76 3.71
CA HIS A 127 -7.66 -23.21 4.62
C HIS A 127 -8.28 -21.91 4.11
N PHE A 128 -9.55 -21.70 4.46
CA PHE A 128 -10.25 -20.45 4.21
C PHE A 128 -10.04 -19.45 5.35
N THR A 129 -9.67 -18.24 4.98
CA THR A 129 -9.57 -17.07 5.85
C THR A 129 -10.62 -16.03 5.44
N ALA A 130 -11.21 -15.35 6.42
CA ALA A 130 -12.18 -14.28 6.15
C ALA A 130 -11.46 -13.01 5.70
N ILE A 131 -11.88 -12.42 4.58
CA ILE A 131 -11.42 -11.08 4.18
C ILE A 131 -12.37 -10.06 4.78
N VAL A 132 -11.93 -9.44 5.88
CA VAL A 132 -12.72 -8.41 6.55
C VAL A 132 -12.55 -7.03 5.91
N SER A 133 -11.47 -6.77 5.18
CA SER A 133 -11.24 -5.49 4.50
C SER A 133 -10.61 -5.72 3.14
N LEU A 134 -11.37 -5.47 2.08
CA LEU A 134 -10.88 -5.60 0.71
C LEU A 134 -9.82 -4.54 0.37
N THR A 135 -10.01 -3.32 0.83
CA THR A 135 -9.05 -2.23 0.65
C THR A 135 -7.73 -2.52 1.37
N GLY A 136 -7.81 -3.09 2.58
CA GLY A 136 -6.64 -3.59 3.29
C GLY A 136 -5.96 -4.77 2.58
N PHE A 137 -6.76 -5.73 2.11
CA PHE A 137 -6.25 -6.91 1.41
C PHE A 137 -5.54 -6.57 0.08
N PHE A 138 -6.11 -5.67 -0.72
CA PHE A 138 -5.54 -5.25 -2.00
C PHE A 138 -4.61 -4.02 -1.91
N THR A 139 -4.40 -3.47 -0.71
CA THR A 139 -3.60 -2.25 -0.49
C THR A 139 -4.02 -1.11 -1.42
N CYS A 140 -5.32 -0.80 -1.42
CA CYS A 140 -5.91 0.22 -2.26
C CYS A 140 -6.86 1.14 -1.47
N ASN A 141 -7.14 2.32 -2.00
CA ASN A 141 -8.09 3.24 -1.35
C ASN A 141 -9.53 2.76 -1.48
N TYR A 142 -9.87 2.15 -2.63
CA TYR A 142 -11.23 1.75 -2.97
C TYR A 142 -11.25 0.41 -3.71
N PHE A 143 -12.38 -0.29 -3.62
CA PHE A 143 -12.59 -1.55 -4.32
C PHE A 143 -13.98 -1.58 -4.95
N CYS A 144 -14.07 -1.97 -6.22
CA CYS A 144 -15.35 -2.05 -6.91
C CYS A 144 -15.96 -3.44 -6.75
N SER A 145 -17.11 -3.54 -6.07
CA SER A 145 -17.81 -4.82 -5.87
C SER A 145 -18.50 -5.35 -7.13
N THR A 146 -18.71 -4.51 -8.15
CA THR A 146 -19.28 -4.92 -9.43
C THR A 146 -18.23 -5.58 -10.31
N CYS A 147 -17.14 -4.87 -10.65
CA CYS A 147 -16.12 -5.41 -11.56
C CYS A 147 -14.96 -6.13 -10.84
N LEU A 148 -14.99 -6.18 -9.51
CA LEU A 148 -14.00 -6.84 -8.65
C LEU A 148 -12.56 -6.33 -8.82
N LYS A 149 -12.40 -5.02 -9.04
CA LYS A 149 -11.09 -4.38 -9.24
C LYS A 149 -10.77 -3.37 -8.13
N PRO A 150 -9.53 -3.37 -7.59
CA PRO A 150 -9.05 -2.29 -6.73
C PRO A 150 -8.76 -1.03 -7.54
N TYR A 151 -8.91 0.14 -6.92
CA TYR A 151 -8.56 1.43 -7.51
C TYR A 151 -8.21 2.46 -6.42
N ASN A 152 -7.39 3.45 -6.77
CA ASN A 152 -6.93 4.47 -5.82
C ASN A 152 -7.63 5.83 -5.98
N ASP A 153 -8.20 6.07 -7.16
CA ASP A 153 -8.86 7.32 -7.51
C ASP A 153 -10.29 7.04 -7.98
N LYS A 154 -11.27 7.62 -7.27
CA LYS A 154 -12.70 7.49 -7.60
C LYS A 154 -13.05 8.00 -8.98
N ASP A 155 -12.30 8.99 -9.45
CA ASP A 155 -12.59 9.69 -10.69
C ASP A 155 -12.09 8.97 -11.93
N GLN A 156 -11.15 8.06 -11.74
CA GLN A 156 -10.56 7.24 -12.80
C GLN A 156 -11.24 5.87 -12.91
N HIS A 157 -12.05 5.48 -11.92
CA HIS A 157 -12.72 4.20 -11.96
C HIS A 157 -13.98 4.24 -12.84
N SER A 158 -13.90 3.61 -14.00
CA SER A 158 -15.03 3.34 -14.88
C SER A 158 -15.26 1.84 -14.99
N CYS A 159 -16.48 1.40 -14.73
CA CYS A 159 -16.93 0.03 -15.05
C CYS A 159 -18.39 0.06 -15.52
N GLU A 160 -18.99 -1.10 -15.78
CA GLU A 160 -20.36 -1.22 -16.30
C GLU A 160 -21.40 -0.43 -15.50
N THR A 161 -21.27 -0.43 -14.17
CA THR A 161 -22.19 0.27 -13.25
C THR A 161 -21.61 1.54 -12.65
N THR A 162 -20.28 1.70 -12.60
CA THR A 162 -19.67 2.91 -12.06
C THR A 162 -19.27 3.85 -13.17
N CYS A 163 -19.80 5.06 -13.13
CA CYS A 163 -19.66 6.04 -14.20
C CYS A 163 -18.78 7.22 -13.78
N THR A 164 -17.74 7.53 -14.55
CA THR A 164 -16.88 8.71 -14.30
C THR A 164 -17.56 10.02 -14.67
N VAL A 165 -18.72 9.98 -15.34
CA VAL A 165 -19.48 11.17 -15.78
C VAL A 165 -20.31 11.75 -14.66
N CYS A 166 -21.20 10.95 -14.07
CA CYS A 166 -22.01 11.35 -12.93
C CYS A 166 -21.43 10.90 -11.57
N CYS A 167 -20.30 10.18 -11.56
CA CYS A 167 -19.65 9.63 -10.37
C CYS A 167 -20.59 8.76 -9.50
N ASN A 168 -21.58 8.12 -10.13
CA ASN A 168 -22.53 7.23 -9.48
C ASN A 168 -22.12 5.75 -9.67
N SER A 169 -22.30 4.92 -8.65
CA SER A 169 -21.96 3.49 -8.63
C SER A 169 -23.06 2.57 -9.21
N CYS A 170 -24.21 3.15 -9.59
CA CYS A 170 -25.35 2.45 -10.19
C CYS A 170 -25.81 3.18 -11.46
N CYS A 171 -24.93 3.28 -12.45
CA CYS A 171 -25.12 3.98 -13.71
C CYS A 171 -24.75 3.04 -14.88
N ILE A 172 -25.76 2.38 -15.42
CA ILE A 172 -25.63 1.40 -16.51
C ILE A 172 -25.62 2.08 -17.89
N HIS A 173 -25.03 1.41 -18.88
CA HIS A 173 -25.11 1.83 -20.27
C HIS A 173 -26.50 1.54 -20.83
N THR A 174 -27.10 2.51 -21.50
CA THR A 174 -28.34 2.35 -22.26
C THR A 174 -28.09 2.64 -23.74
N SER A 175 -28.97 2.18 -24.63
CA SER A 175 -28.89 2.48 -26.07
C SER A 175 -29.03 3.98 -26.38
N SER A 176 -29.61 4.76 -25.46
CA SER A 176 -29.85 6.19 -25.61
C SER A 176 -28.84 7.02 -24.81
N THR A 177 -27.61 7.12 -25.32
CA THR A 177 -26.57 7.99 -24.74
C THR A 177 -26.84 9.48 -25.03
N MET A 178 -26.38 10.37 -24.16
CA MET A 178 -26.63 11.81 -24.28
C MET A 178 -25.35 12.64 -24.17
N SER A 179 -25.09 13.51 -25.13
CA SER A 179 -23.98 14.46 -25.04
C SER A 179 -24.40 15.71 -24.28
N CYS A 180 -23.67 16.06 -23.21
CA CYS A 180 -23.89 17.30 -22.48
C CYS A 180 -23.28 18.48 -23.21
N ARG A 181 -24.08 19.50 -23.57
CA ARG A 181 -23.60 20.67 -24.30
C ARG A 181 -22.66 21.57 -23.48
N THR A 182 -22.78 21.53 -22.15
CA THR A 182 -22.01 22.36 -21.21
C THR A 182 -20.61 21.81 -20.98
N CYS A 183 -20.50 20.56 -20.51
CA CYS A 183 -19.20 19.93 -20.24
C CYS A 183 -18.65 19.11 -21.42
N ASN A 184 -19.43 18.93 -22.49
CA ASN A 184 -19.10 18.14 -23.67
C ASN A 184 -18.79 16.65 -23.39
N ARG A 185 -19.26 16.12 -22.25
CA ARG A 185 -19.12 14.71 -21.88
C ARG A 185 -20.34 13.90 -22.31
N LEU A 186 -20.11 12.61 -22.60
CA LEU A 186 -21.16 11.68 -23.01
C LEU A 186 -21.73 10.92 -21.80
N CYS A 187 -22.98 11.20 -21.45
CA CYS A 187 -23.75 10.51 -20.41
C CYS A 187 -24.28 9.16 -20.90
N ARG A 188 -24.30 8.15 -20.01
CA ARG A 188 -24.69 6.77 -20.33
C ARG A 188 -26.20 6.55 -20.55
N SER A 189 -27.01 7.48 -20.05
CA SER A 189 -28.47 7.46 -20.07
C SER A 189 -29.03 8.84 -19.70
N GLN A 190 -30.34 9.02 -19.83
CA GLN A 190 -31.05 10.20 -19.31
C GLN A 190 -30.83 10.37 -17.79
N GLU A 191 -30.85 9.29 -17.01
CA GLU A 191 -30.61 9.36 -15.56
C GLU A 191 -29.19 9.81 -15.23
N CYS A 192 -28.20 9.33 -16.01
CA CYS A 192 -26.83 9.83 -15.92
C CYS A 192 -26.76 11.33 -16.23
N PHE A 193 -27.52 11.78 -17.24
CA PHE A 193 -27.60 13.19 -17.61
C PHE A 193 -28.22 14.06 -16.50
N LEU A 194 -29.25 13.59 -15.79
CA LEU A 194 -29.80 14.33 -14.66
C LEU A 194 -28.81 14.37 -13.47
N LYS A 195 -28.26 13.21 -13.10
CA LYS A 195 -27.34 13.10 -11.95
C LYS A 195 -26.02 13.84 -12.13
N HIS A 196 -25.45 13.89 -13.34
CA HIS A 196 -24.17 14.60 -13.53
C HIS A 196 -24.32 16.13 -13.41
N ALA A 197 -25.52 16.68 -13.70
CA ALA A 197 -25.83 18.10 -13.56
C ALA A 197 -26.33 18.47 -12.16
N GLU A 198 -26.63 17.47 -11.31
CA GLU A 198 -27.13 17.67 -9.96
C GLU A 198 -26.04 18.19 -9.03
N LYS A 199 -26.37 19.24 -8.28
CA LYS A 199 -25.51 19.78 -7.22
C LYS A 199 -25.71 19.02 -5.92
N LYS A 200 -24.61 18.68 -5.24
CA LYS A 200 -24.67 17.96 -3.96
C LYS A 200 -24.76 18.95 -2.81
N GLN A 201 -25.78 18.80 -1.96
CA GLN A 201 -25.89 19.59 -0.73
C GLN A 201 -24.84 19.15 0.29
N THR A 202 -24.26 20.13 1.00
CA THR A 202 -23.34 19.89 2.10
C THR A 202 -24.11 19.78 3.41
N ARG A 203 -23.52 19.08 4.39
CA ARG A 203 -24.10 18.95 5.74
C ARG A 203 -24.26 20.29 6.48
N LYS A 204 -23.62 21.36 5.99
CA LYS A 204 -23.67 22.72 6.56
C LYS A 204 -24.59 23.67 5.75
N GLY A 205 -25.44 23.15 4.86
CA GLY A 205 -26.44 23.94 4.12
C GLY A 205 -25.91 24.70 2.89
N GLY A 206 -24.65 24.48 2.46
CA GLY A 206 -24.11 24.98 1.20
C GLY A 206 -24.20 23.95 0.06
N SER A 207 -24.04 24.39 -1.20
CA SER A 207 -24.09 23.52 -2.39
C SER A 207 -22.69 23.31 -2.98
N LEU A 208 -22.31 22.06 -3.26
CA LEU A 208 -21.12 21.73 -4.04
C LEU A 208 -21.41 21.83 -5.54
N PRO A 209 -20.39 22.14 -6.37
CA PRO A 209 -20.53 22.06 -7.82
C PRO A 209 -20.90 20.65 -8.26
N SER A 210 -21.75 20.58 -9.28
CA SER A 210 -22.11 19.33 -9.97
C SER A 210 -20.90 18.74 -10.70
N GLU A 211 -20.99 17.46 -11.09
CA GLU A 211 -19.92 16.84 -11.90
C GLU A 211 -19.78 17.50 -13.29
N CYS A 212 -20.87 18.10 -13.80
CA CYS A 212 -20.86 18.92 -15.02
C CYS A 212 -20.06 20.23 -14.87
N GLU A 213 -20.09 20.85 -13.70
CA GLU A 213 -19.39 22.11 -13.43
C GLU A 213 -17.90 21.90 -13.09
N LYS A 214 -17.53 20.72 -12.58
CA LYS A 214 -16.14 20.41 -12.21
C LYS A 214 -15.26 20.04 -13.39
N ARG A 215 -15.83 19.41 -14.42
CA ARG A 215 -15.04 18.84 -15.52
C ARG A 215 -15.55 19.28 -16.87
N TYR A 216 -14.62 19.50 -17.80
CA TYR A 216 -14.92 19.80 -19.19
C TYR A 216 -14.10 18.93 -20.13
N GLN A 217 -14.72 18.38 -21.18
CA GLN A 217 -14.03 17.64 -22.21
C GLN A 217 -13.78 18.54 -23.43
N CYS A 218 -12.51 18.78 -23.76
CA CYS A 218 -12.15 19.62 -24.91
C CYS A 218 -12.77 19.09 -26.21
N LYS A 219 -13.43 19.96 -26.98
CA LYS A 219 -14.09 19.59 -28.24
C LYS A 219 -13.10 19.10 -29.30
N ILE A 220 -11.88 19.62 -29.28
CA ILE A 220 -10.81 19.36 -30.26
C ILE A 220 -10.00 18.12 -29.83
N CYS A 221 -9.21 18.23 -28.75
CA CYS A 221 -8.29 17.16 -28.34
C CYS A 221 -8.93 16.07 -27.45
N LYS A 222 -10.21 16.20 -27.08
CA LYS A 222 -10.95 15.27 -26.20
C LYS A 222 -10.37 15.09 -24.79
N LYS A 223 -9.34 15.86 -24.42
CA LYS A 223 -8.75 15.89 -23.07
C LYS A 223 -9.79 16.33 -22.04
N LEU A 224 -9.84 15.62 -20.92
CA LEU A 224 -10.67 15.98 -19.77
C LEU A 224 -9.90 16.99 -18.90
N LEU A 225 -10.49 18.15 -18.70
CA LEU A 225 -9.98 19.25 -17.91
C LEU A 225 -10.75 19.33 -16.60
N ASP A 226 -10.05 19.64 -15.53
CA ASP A 226 -10.64 20.07 -14.26
C ASP A 226 -10.76 21.61 -14.30
N TRP A 227 -11.94 22.14 -14.03
CA TRP A 227 -12.18 23.58 -14.10
C TRP A 227 -11.33 24.38 -13.10
N ASP A 228 -11.06 23.82 -11.92
CA ASP A 228 -10.29 24.50 -10.87
C ASP A 228 -8.79 24.52 -11.19
N ASP A 229 -8.29 23.52 -11.93
CA ASP A 229 -6.87 23.40 -12.30
C ASP A 229 -6.55 24.06 -13.65
N ARG A 230 -7.40 23.83 -14.66
CA ARG A 230 -7.17 24.28 -16.03
C ARG A 230 -8.49 24.57 -16.76
N PRO A 231 -9.05 25.79 -16.65
CA PRO A 231 -10.32 26.11 -17.28
C PRO A 231 -10.22 26.08 -18.81
N PRO A 232 -11.32 25.78 -19.53
CA PRO A 232 -11.31 25.66 -20.99
C PRO A 232 -10.86 26.91 -21.74
N THR A 233 -10.98 28.09 -21.13
CA THR A 233 -10.60 29.38 -21.69
C THR A 233 -9.09 29.56 -21.85
N VAL A 234 -8.29 28.88 -21.02
CA VAL A 234 -6.81 28.96 -21.05
C VAL A 234 -6.17 27.66 -21.56
N HIS A 235 -6.99 26.67 -21.89
CA HIS A 235 -6.52 25.38 -22.40
C HIS A 235 -6.03 25.49 -23.84
N GLN A 236 -4.80 25.05 -24.09
CA GLN A 236 -4.26 24.85 -25.43
C GLN A 236 -4.17 23.36 -25.75
N CYS A 237 -4.69 22.94 -26.91
CA CYS A 237 -4.59 21.54 -27.32
C CYS A 237 -3.11 21.14 -27.53
N GLY A 238 -2.75 19.94 -27.06
CA GLY A 238 -1.37 19.46 -27.05
C GLY A 238 -0.57 19.85 -25.81
N GLU A 239 -1.16 20.63 -24.90
CA GLU A 239 -0.48 20.99 -23.66
C GLU A 239 -0.37 19.81 -22.67
N TRP A 240 0.70 19.78 -21.90
CA TRP A 240 0.92 18.86 -20.79
C TRP A 240 1.40 19.61 -19.55
N LYS A 241 1.07 19.08 -18.36
CA LYS A 241 1.45 19.68 -17.08
C LYS A 241 2.78 19.09 -16.63
N CYS A 242 3.78 19.93 -16.43
CA CYS A 242 5.07 19.47 -15.95
C CYS A 242 4.95 18.92 -14.52
N PRO A 243 5.35 17.67 -14.24
CA PRO A 243 5.23 17.10 -12.90
C PRO A 243 6.14 17.78 -11.87
N CYS A 244 7.20 18.48 -12.33
CA CYS A 244 8.16 19.16 -11.48
C CYS A 244 7.74 20.60 -11.14
N CYS A 245 7.52 21.47 -12.13
CA CYS A 245 7.15 22.87 -11.88
C CYS A 245 5.64 23.12 -11.77
N LYS A 246 4.80 22.14 -12.12
CA LYS A 246 3.33 22.19 -12.14
C LYS A 246 2.70 23.16 -13.15
N GLU A 247 3.52 23.77 -14.01
CA GLU A 247 3.08 24.63 -15.12
C GLU A 247 2.72 23.82 -16.38
N TYR A 248 1.92 24.43 -17.27
CA TYR A 248 1.48 23.83 -18.53
C TYR A 248 2.32 24.33 -19.71
N TYR A 249 2.72 23.41 -20.61
CA TYR A 249 3.50 23.72 -21.80
C TYR A 249 2.99 22.97 -23.02
N THR A 250 3.20 23.54 -24.20
CA THR A 250 3.07 22.87 -25.50
C THR A 250 4.46 22.63 -26.08
N GLY A 251 4.76 21.38 -26.48
CA GLY A 251 6.09 21.02 -27.01
C GLY A 251 7.11 20.66 -25.93
N GLU A 252 8.38 20.96 -26.20
CA GLU A 252 9.51 20.66 -25.30
C GLU A 252 9.54 21.60 -24.07
N HIS A 253 9.93 21.06 -22.92
CA HIS A 253 10.08 21.82 -21.68
C HIS A 253 11.31 21.34 -20.90
N LEU A 254 12.31 22.21 -20.79
CA LEU A 254 13.48 21.98 -19.94
C LEU A 254 13.18 22.49 -18.53
N CYS A 255 12.72 21.59 -17.66
CA CYS A 255 12.41 21.91 -16.27
C CYS A 255 13.64 21.74 -15.37
N TYR A 256 13.90 22.72 -14.50
CA TYR A 256 14.85 22.58 -13.40
C TYR A 256 14.13 22.10 -12.12
N GLN A 257 14.80 21.27 -11.32
CA GLN A 257 14.26 20.74 -10.08
C GLN A 257 14.05 21.86 -9.06
N ARG A 258 12.80 22.14 -8.68
CA ARG A 258 12.49 23.14 -7.65
C ARG A 258 12.79 22.58 -6.24
N LYS A 259 13.30 23.44 -5.36
CA LYS A 259 13.44 23.16 -3.93
C LYS A 259 12.05 22.83 -3.37
N ILE A 260 11.89 21.67 -2.72
CA ILE A 260 10.65 21.34 -2.04
C ILE A 260 10.56 22.26 -0.81
N VAL A 261 9.60 23.17 -0.81
CA VAL A 261 9.21 23.93 0.37
C VAL A 261 8.31 23.00 1.19
N ASN A 262 8.92 22.20 2.06
CA ASN A 262 8.15 21.60 3.14
C ASN A 262 8.11 22.60 4.28
N GLU A 263 6.92 22.89 4.79
CA GLU A 263 6.76 23.35 6.17
C GLU A 263 7.24 22.18 7.05
N LEU A 264 8.53 22.17 7.36
CA LEU A 264 9.05 21.32 8.42
C LEU A 264 8.41 21.85 9.71
N ASN A 265 7.34 21.18 10.16
CA ASN A 265 6.93 21.22 11.56
C ASN A 265 8.18 20.99 12.43
N ASP A 266 8.15 21.36 13.72
CA ASP A 266 9.23 21.23 14.72
C ASP A 266 9.72 19.77 15.00
N ASN A 267 9.78 18.93 13.98
CA ASN A 267 10.15 17.55 14.00
C ASN A 267 11.68 17.44 14.01
N ILE A 268 12.17 16.56 14.86
CA ILE A 268 13.57 16.16 14.84
C ILE A 268 13.82 15.36 13.56
N MET A 269 14.85 15.75 12.80
CA MET A 269 15.38 15.01 11.66
C MET A 269 16.50 14.09 12.16
N ILE A 270 16.42 12.81 11.81
CA ILE A 270 17.45 11.81 12.10
C ILE A 270 18.00 11.32 10.77
N PHE A 271 19.29 11.54 10.56
CA PHE A 271 20.02 11.03 9.41
C PHE A 271 20.82 9.83 9.86
N PHE A 272 20.86 8.77 9.06
CA PHE A 272 21.76 7.66 9.34
C PHE A 272 22.37 7.10 8.07
N ASP A 273 23.57 6.57 8.24
CA ASP A 273 24.30 5.82 7.23
C ASP A 273 24.85 4.54 7.85
N THR A 274 24.97 3.50 7.03
CA THR A 274 25.38 2.17 7.49
C THR A 274 26.53 1.62 6.67
N GLU A 275 27.54 1.10 7.38
CA GLU A 275 28.58 0.27 6.77
C GLU A 275 28.24 -1.19 7.00
N THR A 276 28.22 -1.98 5.93
CA THR A 276 27.85 -3.41 5.97
C THR A 276 29.03 -4.30 5.60
N LYS A 277 29.01 -5.53 6.10
CA LYS A 277 29.98 -6.58 5.77
C LYS A 277 29.28 -7.78 5.15
N GLN A 278 30.05 -8.59 4.42
CA GLN A 278 29.57 -9.74 3.66
C GLN A 278 30.37 -11.03 3.98
N ASP A 279 30.86 -11.15 5.21
CA ASP A 279 31.77 -12.23 5.59
C ASP A 279 31.08 -13.61 5.55
N SER A 280 29.77 -13.64 5.82
CA SER A 280 28.98 -14.86 6.01
C SER A 280 28.12 -15.21 4.79
N LEU A 281 27.74 -16.48 4.69
CA LEU A 281 26.80 -16.98 3.69
C LEU A 281 25.47 -17.29 4.35
N LEU A 282 24.37 -16.90 3.69
CA LEU A 282 23.03 -17.35 4.04
C LEU A 282 22.89 -18.84 3.72
N GLN A 283 22.49 -19.65 4.70
CA GLN A 283 22.37 -21.10 4.52
C GLN A 283 21.00 -21.61 4.98
N CYS A 284 20.50 -22.67 4.34
CA CYS A 284 19.33 -23.38 4.84
C CYS A 284 19.73 -24.27 6.03
N LYS A 285 18.75 -24.84 6.74
CA LYS A 285 19.00 -25.68 7.93
C LYS A 285 19.97 -26.84 7.68
N ASN A 286 20.03 -27.31 6.43
CA ASN A 286 20.87 -28.44 6.01
C ASN A 286 22.16 -27.98 5.30
N GLY A 287 22.57 -26.73 5.49
CA GLY A 287 23.72 -26.12 4.82
C GLY A 287 23.44 -25.71 3.37
N TYR A 288 24.33 -24.91 2.80
CA TYR A 288 24.29 -24.60 1.37
C TYR A 288 24.95 -25.71 0.55
N ASN A 289 24.19 -26.28 -0.40
CA ASN A 289 24.69 -27.27 -1.35
C ASN A 289 24.54 -26.73 -2.80
N PRO A 290 25.64 -26.39 -3.51
CA PRO A 290 25.58 -25.75 -4.82
C PRO A 290 25.16 -26.72 -5.95
N THR A 291 24.25 -26.30 -6.83
CA THR A 291 23.78 -27.13 -7.97
C THR A 291 24.77 -27.21 -9.15
N GLY A 292 25.67 -26.23 -9.29
CA GLY A 292 26.41 -25.97 -10.53
C GLY A 292 27.86 -26.47 -10.60
N THR A 293 28.22 -27.62 -10.04
CA THR A 293 29.62 -28.13 -10.14
C THR A 293 29.98 -28.70 -11.51
N THR A 294 29.00 -29.01 -12.38
CA THR A 294 29.22 -29.67 -13.68
C THR A 294 28.55 -28.96 -14.87
N CYS A 295 28.03 -27.75 -14.69
CA CYS A 295 27.32 -27.05 -15.76
C CYS A 295 28.30 -26.35 -16.72
N GLU A 296 28.46 -26.91 -17.93
CA GLU A 296 29.34 -26.38 -18.99
C GLU A 296 29.13 -24.89 -19.29
N LYS A 297 27.90 -24.38 -19.14
CA LYS A 297 27.56 -22.96 -19.37
C LYS A 297 27.94 -22.03 -18.22
N CYS A 298 28.18 -22.57 -17.02
CA CYS A 298 28.54 -21.81 -15.82
C CYS A 298 30.01 -22.00 -15.44
N THR A 299 30.68 -23.03 -15.97
CA THR A 299 32.12 -23.21 -15.82
C THR A 299 32.83 -21.98 -16.42
N ASN A 300 33.58 -21.25 -15.60
CA ASN A 300 34.29 -20.01 -15.94
C ASN A 300 33.42 -18.75 -16.14
N GLN A 301 32.21 -18.69 -15.58
CA GLN A 301 31.41 -17.45 -15.55
C GLN A 301 31.16 -16.96 -14.11
N ASP A 302 31.29 -15.65 -13.88
CA ASP A 302 30.97 -15.01 -12.59
C ASP A 302 29.47 -15.12 -12.23
N LYS A 303 28.60 -15.24 -13.24
CA LYS A 303 27.15 -15.35 -13.07
C LYS A 303 26.64 -16.74 -13.40
N LYS A 304 26.16 -17.47 -12.39
CA LYS A 304 25.49 -18.76 -12.55
C LYS A 304 24.12 -18.61 -13.20
N CYS A 305 23.72 -19.60 -14.03
CA CYS A 305 22.39 -19.66 -14.61
C CYS A 305 21.29 -19.87 -13.54
N GLY A 306 20.03 -19.62 -13.89
CA GLY A 306 18.90 -19.71 -12.96
C GLY A 306 18.76 -21.05 -12.23
N LYS A 307 19.12 -22.17 -12.87
CA LYS A 307 19.14 -23.50 -12.25
C LYS A 307 20.34 -23.70 -11.32
N CYS A 308 21.52 -23.27 -11.73
CA CYS A 308 22.75 -23.41 -10.94
C CYS A 308 22.86 -22.43 -9.76
N LYS A 309 21.97 -21.42 -9.70
CA LYS A 309 21.83 -20.49 -8.57
C LYS A 309 21.08 -21.11 -7.39
N LEU A 310 20.33 -22.19 -7.59
CA LEU A 310 19.54 -22.81 -6.54
C LEU A 310 20.42 -23.71 -5.68
N CYS A 311 20.15 -23.73 -4.38
CA CYS A 311 20.69 -24.75 -3.49
C CYS A 311 20.01 -26.10 -3.77
N GLN A 312 20.77 -27.19 -3.93
CA GLN A 312 20.22 -28.53 -4.17
C GLN A 312 19.30 -29.00 -3.03
N THR A 313 19.59 -28.56 -1.80
CA THR A 313 18.86 -29.04 -0.62
C THR A 313 17.53 -28.32 -0.39
N CYS A 314 17.48 -27.00 -0.62
CA CYS A 314 16.26 -26.21 -0.36
C CYS A 314 15.61 -25.63 -1.62
N ASN A 315 16.25 -25.79 -2.78
CA ASN A 315 15.84 -25.25 -4.07
C ASN A 315 15.62 -23.72 -4.10
N LYS A 316 16.26 -22.98 -3.17
CA LYS A 316 16.16 -21.51 -3.08
C LYS A 316 17.45 -20.85 -3.56
N SER A 317 17.30 -19.73 -4.27
CA SER A 317 18.42 -18.97 -4.85
C SER A 317 19.18 -18.08 -3.87
N TRP A 318 18.62 -17.83 -2.68
CA TRP A 318 19.28 -17.04 -1.63
C TRP A 318 20.25 -17.87 -0.79
N CYS A 319 20.06 -19.19 -0.74
CA CYS A 319 20.93 -20.09 0.01
C CYS A 319 22.26 -20.21 -0.74
N GLY A 320 23.35 -19.82 -0.08
CA GLY A 320 24.68 -19.63 -0.67
C GLY A 320 24.96 -18.19 -1.12
N SER A 321 24.04 -17.25 -0.93
CA SER A 321 24.30 -15.82 -1.14
C SER A 321 25.04 -15.22 0.06
N ARG A 322 25.83 -14.18 -0.19
CA ARG A 322 26.50 -13.41 0.86
C ARG A 322 25.46 -12.69 1.72
N GLU A 323 25.56 -12.87 3.03
CA GLU A 323 24.72 -12.19 4.01
C GLU A 323 25.20 -10.76 4.20
N HIS A 324 24.31 -9.78 4.07
CA HIS A 324 24.64 -8.39 4.38
C HIS A 324 24.37 -8.16 5.87
N THR A 325 25.42 -7.96 6.66
CA THR A 325 25.30 -7.65 8.08
C THR A 325 25.78 -6.24 8.34
N VAL A 326 25.00 -5.44 9.07
CA VAL A 326 25.40 -4.10 9.48
C VAL A 326 26.55 -4.19 10.48
N ASN A 327 27.64 -3.46 10.22
CA ASN A 327 28.82 -3.38 11.06
C ASN A 327 28.87 -2.07 11.84
N PHE A 328 28.58 -0.95 11.17
CA PHE A 328 28.49 0.37 11.81
C PHE A 328 27.22 1.08 11.37
N ILE A 329 26.65 1.87 12.29
CA ILE A 329 25.58 2.83 12.00
C ILE A 329 26.02 4.18 12.55
N CYS A 330 26.19 5.15 11.66
CA CYS A 330 26.41 6.53 12.06
C CYS A 330 25.06 7.25 12.06
N MET A 331 24.59 7.66 13.24
CA MET A 331 23.34 8.41 13.39
C MET A 331 23.65 9.88 13.70
N GLN A 332 22.96 10.78 13.03
CA GLN A 332 23.03 12.23 13.23
C GLN A 332 21.64 12.82 13.44
N THR A 333 21.55 13.87 14.25
CA THR A 333 20.28 14.51 14.60
C THR A 333 20.32 16.02 14.36
N ALA A 334 19.20 16.56 13.88
CA ALA A 334 18.99 17.98 13.68
C ALA A 334 17.56 18.38 14.09
N CYS A 335 17.43 19.53 14.71
CA CYS A 335 16.17 20.22 14.96
C CYS A 335 16.27 21.67 14.49
N ASN A 336 15.17 22.41 14.53
CA ASN A 336 15.11 23.82 14.13
C ASN A 336 16.13 24.72 14.85
N HIS A 337 16.58 24.35 16.05
CA HIS A 337 17.58 25.10 16.83
C HIS A 337 19.04 24.80 16.49
N CYS A 338 19.31 23.70 15.77
CA CYS A 338 20.68 23.27 15.48
C CYS A 338 20.95 22.84 14.03
N GLN A 339 19.95 22.85 13.15
CA GLN A 339 20.09 22.38 11.77
C GLN A 339 21.19 23.10 10.97
N GLU A 340 21.38 24.40 11.21
CA GLU A 340 22.44 25.19 10.55
C GLU A 340 23.81 25.09 11.25
N LYS A 341 23.87 24.43 12.41
CA LYS A 341 25.12 24.28 13.17
C LYS A 341 25.89 23.06 12.68
N PRO A 342 27.22 23.13 12.54
CA PRO A 342 28.03 21.99 12.14
C PRO A 342 27.83 20.81 13.09
N ILE A 343 27.86 19.59 12.55
CA ILE A 343 27.78 18.34 13.32
C ILE A 343 29.20 17.82 13.48
N LEU A 344 29.78 18.05 14.66
CA LEU A 344 31.07 17.46 15.07
C LEU A 344 30.82 16.39 16.14
N GLN A 345 31.80 15.51 16.37
CA GLN A 345 31.71 14.45 17.40
C GLN A 345 31.37 14.98 18.79
N THR A 346 31.80 16.19 19.12
CA THR A 346 31.58 16.84 20.43
C THR A 346 30.30 17.67 20.49
N THR A 347 29.60 17.88 19.37
CA THR A 347 28.46 18.79 19.32
C THR A 347 27.25 18.21 20.03
N LYS A 348 26.64 19.02 20.89
CA LYS A 348 25.47 18.65 21.67
C LYS A 348 24.26 19.50 21.34
N CYS A 349 23.07 18.95 21.53
CA CYS A 349 21.81 19.66 21.45
C CYS A 349 20.91 19.27 22.62
N PHE A 350 20.24 20.26 23.21
CA PHE A 350 19.30 20.03 24.30
C PHE A 350 18.02 19.36 23.82
N ASP A 351 17.64 19.52 22.54
CA ASP A 351 16.36 19.05 22.03
C ASP A 351 16.47 17.74 21.24
N CYS A 352 17.41 17.65 20.30
CA CYS A 352 17.54 16.48 19.42
C CYS A 352 18.66 15.51 19.81
N GLY A 353 19.59 15.92 20.68
CA GLY A 353 20.75 15.12 21.03
C GLY A 353 20.39 13.88 21.83
N VAL A 354 21.06 12.75 21.57
CA VAL A 354 20.73 11.44 22.16
C VAL A 354 20.89 11.47 23.68
N ARG A 355 19.83 11.22 24.45
CA ARG A 355 19.88 11.21 25.92
C ARG A 355 20.17 9.82 26.48
N CYS A 356 20.83 9.77 27.64
CA CYS A 356 20.92 8.54 28.43
C CYS A 356 19.58 8.24 29.12
N SER A 357 19.41 7.03 29.65
CA SER A 357 18.18 6.61 30.33
C SER A 357 17.73 7.58 31.43
N LEU A 358 18.67 8.12 32.22
CA LEU A 358 18.39 9.09 33.28
C LEU A 358 17.94 10.46 32.74
N CYS A 359 18.59 10.97 31.70
CA CYS A 359 18.30 12.27 31.10
C CYS A 359 17.21 12.24 30.03
N SER A 360 16.69 11.07 29.67
CA SER A 360 15.64 10.89 28.66
C SER A 360 14.24 11.23 29.19
N GLN A 361 14.10 11.40 30.51
CA GLN A 361 12.82 11.75 31.12
C GLN A 361 12.33 13.13 30.66
N ARG A 362 11.05 13.20 30.31
CA ARG A 362 10.39 14.41 29.84
C ARG A 362 9.35 14.91 30.84
N GLU A 363 9.15 16.23 30.82
CA GLU A 363 8.01 16.91 31.42
C GLU A 363 7.38 17.80 30.34
N LYS A 364 6.10 17.57 30.04
CA LYS A 364 5.43 18.10 28.84
C LYS A 364 6.25 17.78 27.57
N ASN A 365 6.69 18.80 26.83
CA ASN A 365 7.42 18.66 25.57
C ASN A 365 8.94 18.80 25.70
N ALA A 366 9.48 18.98 26.92
CA ALA A 366 10.90 19.21 27.18
C ALA A 366 11.51 18.12 28.08
N PHE A 367 12.83 17.96 28.02
CA PHE A 367 13.54 17.10 28.97
C PHE A 367 13.56 17.74 30.36
N LYS A 368 13.41 16.95 31.42
CA LYS A 368 13.45 17.43 32.81
C LYS A 368 14.79 18.08 33.19
N GLY A 369 15.87 17.76 32.47
CA GLY A 369 17.20 18.28 32.74
C GLY A 369 18.12 18.36 31.51
N GLY A 370 19.21 19.11 31.68
CA GLY A 370 20.27 19.24 30.69
C GLY A 370 20.98 17.92 30.37
N PRO A 371 21.73 17.85 29.25
CA PRO A 371 22.51 16.66 28.92
C PRO A 371 23.68 16.52 29.89
N CYS A 372 24.10 15.28 30.13
CA CYS A 372 25.30 14.99 30.89
C CYS A 372 26.52 15.65 30.22
N VAL A 373 27.47 16.12 31.04
CA VAL A 373 28.67 16.86 30.58
C VAL A 373 29.44 16.09 29.51
N ASN A 374 29.63 14.78 29.68
CA ASN A 374 30.48 13.98 28.78
C ASN A 374 29.79 12.78 28.12
N THR A 375 28.57 12.41 28.55
CA THR A 375 28.01 11.09 28.18
C THR A 375 26.74 11.13 27.34
N CYS A 376 26.01 12.25 27.28
CA CYS A 376 24.80 12.34 26.46
C CYS A 376 24.58 13.74 25.88
N GLY A 377 23.52 13.88 25.07
CA GLY A 377 23.16 15.09 24.34
C GLY A 377 23.87 15.25 23.01
N PHE A 378 24.71 14.30 22.60
CA PHE A 378 25.46 14.38 21.35
C PHE A 378 24.53 14.29 20.14
N ARG A 379 24.82 15.12 19.14
CA ARG A 379 24.06 15.14 17.88
C ARG A 379 24.45 14.02 16.95
N MET A 380 25.64 13.43 17.12
CA MET A 380 26.11 12.26 16.38
C MET A 380 26.37 11.11 17.33
N ARG A 381 25.98 9.89 16.95
CA ARG A 381 26.23 8.66 17.70
C ARG A 381 26.61 7.54 16.74
N LEU A 382 27.70 6.86 17.05
CA LEU A 382 28.15 5.67 16.34
C LEU A 382 27.68 4.42 17.08
N PHE A 383 27.00 3.53 16.36
CA PHE A 383 26.68 2.17 16.81
C PHE A 383 27.58 1.20 16.05
N LYS A 384 28.05 0.15 16.74
CA LYS A 384 29.07 -0.76 16.20
C LYS A 384 28.83 -2.20 16.62
N ASP A 385 29.48 -3.11 15.90
CA ASP A 385 29.55 -4.55 16.17
C ASP A 385 28.16 -5.24 16.08
N SER A 386 28.07 -6.46 16.61
CA SER A 386 26.86 -7.30 16.55
C SER A 386 25.62 -6.69 17.22
N LYS A 387 25.77 -5.63 18.01
CA LYS A 387 24.68 -4.92 18.68
C LYS A 387 24.27 -3.63 17.97
N ALA A 388 24.96 -3.23 16.89
CA ALA A 388 24.73 -1.96 16.23
C ALA A 388 23.25 -1.75 15.87
N THR A 389 22.66 -2.74 15.20
CA THR A 389 21.26 -2.74 14.79
C THR A 389 20.30 -2.58 15.97
N ASP A 390 20.46 -3.39 17.01
CA ASP A 390 19.55 -3.40 18.15
C ASP A 390 19.62 -2.09 18.95
N GLU A 391 20.83 -1.60 19.23
CA GLU A 391 21.02 -0.34 19.96
C GLU A 391 20.52 0.87 19.17
N PHE A 392 20.77 0.91 17.87
CA PHE A 392 20.25 1.94 16.99
C PHE A 392 18.72 1.93 16.95
N CYS A 393 18.11 0.78 16.71
CA CYS A 393 16.66 0.64 16.65
C CYS A 393 15.99 1.04 17.97
N ARG A 394 16.49 0.55 19.11
CA ARG A 394 16.00 0.97 20.44
C ARG A 394 16.13 2.47 20.66
N THR A 395 17.18 3.09 20.10
CA THR A 395 17.37 4.53 20.17
C THR A 395 16.31 5.26 19.34
N VAL A 396 16.20 4.99 18.04
CA VAL A 396 15.31 5.73 17.13
C VAL A 396 13.82 5.47 17.39
N PHE A 397 13.46 4.31 17.93
CA PHE A 397 12.08 3.97 18.30
C PHE A 397 11.74 4.28 19.77
N SER A 398 12.62 4.96 20.49
CA SER A 398 12.33 5.45 21.85
C SER A 398 11.37 6.63 21.83
N ASP A 399 10.74 6.91 22.98
CA ASP A 399 9.83 8.05 23.16
C ASP A 399 10.51 9.41 22.86
N GLN A 400 11.84 9.51 22.98
CA GLN A 400 12.59 10.72 22.66
C GLN A 400 12.39 11.15 21.20
N TYR A 401 12.28 10.21 20.27
CA TYR A 401 12.19 10.46 18.83
C TYR A 401 10.80 10.19 18.26
N LYS A 402 9.80 10.16 19.13
CA LYS A 402 8.40 10.11 18.72
C LYS A 402 8.10 11.30 17.79
N ASN A 403 7.45 11.02 16.65
CA ASN A 403 7.15 11.98 15.59
C ASN A 403 8.39 12.59 14.87
N SER A 404 9.57 11.98 15.01
CA SER A 404 10.74 12.34 14.21
C SER A 404 10.64 11.83 12.77
N ILE A 405 11.47 12.39 11.89
CA ILE A 405 11.66 11.92 10.51
C ILE A 405 13.01 11.23 10.42
N LEU A 406 13.01 9.94 10.10
CA LEU A 406 14.21 9.14 9.89
C LEU A 406 14.55 9.08 8.40
N LEU A 407 15.78 9.45 8.04
CA LEU A 407 16.29 9.52 6.67
C LEU A 407 17.58 8.70 6.53
N SER A 408 17.57 7.75 5.59
CA SER A 408 18.76 7.03 5.12
C SER A 408 19.29 7.65 3.83
N HIS A 409 20.59 7.48 3.57
CA HIS A 409 21.19 7.88 2.30
C HIS A 409 20.64 7.06 1.12
N ASN A 410 20.41 5.75 1.29
CA ASN A 410 19.82 4.89 0.27
C ASN A 410 18.68 4.01 0.85
N GLY A 411 17.61 4.65 1.31
CA GLY A 411 16.47 3.95 1.90
C GLY A 411 15.70 3.01 0.96
N SER A 412 15.80 3.19 -0.35
CA SER A 412 15.24 2.26 -1.34
C SER A 412 16.11 1.03 -1.59
N GLY A 413 17.36 1.08 -1.16
CA GLY A 413 18.31 -0.02 -1.20
C GLY A 413 18.32 -0.81 0.11
N TYR A 414 19.52 -1.11 0.61
CA TYR A 414 19.73 -2.02 1.73
C TYR A 414 19.47 -1.40 3.11
N ASP A 415 19.61 -0.08 3.23
CA ASP A 415 19.69 0.66 4.51
C ASP A 415 18.40 0.58 5.36
N ASN A 416 17.27 0.20 4.77
CA ASN A 416 16.00 0.07 5.51
C ASN A 416 15.61 -1.39 5.82
N TYR A 417 16.26 -2.40 5.23
CA TYR A 417 15.85 -3.79 5.42
C TYR A 417 16.06 -4.27 6.87
N PHE A 418 17.20 -3.93 7.47
CA PHE A 418 17.49 -4.33 8.85
C PHE A 418 16.53 -3.65 9.86
N LEU A 419 16.07 -2.43 9.56
CA LEU A 419 15.06 -1.73 10.36
C LEU A 419 13.73 -2.48 10.33
N LEU A 420 13.29 -2.89 9.13
CA LEU A 420 12.05 -3.66 8.95
C LEU A 420 12.13 -5.02 9.65
N GLU A 421 13.24 -5.73 9.52
CA GLU A 421 13.47 -7.01 10.19
C GLU A 421 13.43 -6.89 11.71
N TRP A 422 14.10 -5.87 12.26
CA TRP A 422 14.09 -5.62 13.71
C TRP A 422 12.68 -5.30 14.22
N LEU A 423 11.91 -4.48 13.49
CA LEU A 423 10.53 -4.13 13.84
C LEU A 423 9.60 -5.36 13.84
N LEU A 424 9.73 -6.23 12.82
CA LEU A 424 8.98 -7.48 12.73
C LEU A 424 9.31 -8.43 13.89
N THR A 425 10.60 -8.60 14.18
CA THR A 425 11.08 -9.47 15.26
C THR A 425 10.59 -9.01 16.64
N ASN A 426 10.54 -7.70 16.87
CA ASN A 426 10.08 -7.11 18.13
C ASN A 426 8.55 -6.88 18.17
N SER A 427 7.80 -7.33 17.16
CA SER A 427 6.34 -7.17 17.08
C SER A 427 5.84 -5.73 17.26
N ILE A 428 6.65 -4.75 16.84
CA ILE A 428 6.30 -3.33 16.96
C ILE A 428 5.35 -2.97 15.80
N ARG A 429 4.10 -2.64 16.15
CA ARG A 429 3.11 -2.14 15.19
C ARG A 429 3.51 -0.73 14.75
N ILE A 430 3.92 -0.61 13.49
CA ILE A 430 4.23 0.67 12.86
C ILE A 430 2.94 1.50 12.74
N LEU A 431 2.85 2.59 13.51
CA LEU A 431 1.94 3.72 13.25
C LEU A 431 2.65 4.84 12.47
N TYR A 432 3.86 4.59 11.96
CA TYR A 432 4.69 5.57 11.27
C TYR A 432 4.50 5.54 9.75
N LYS A 433 4.42 6.72 9.16
CA LYS A 433 4.34 6.94 7.71
C LYS A 433 5.77 6.99 7.16
N PHE A 434 6.27 5.89 6.62
CA PHE A 434 7.55 5.89 5.88
C PHE A 434 7.36 6.70 4.60
N LEU A 435 8.07 7.83 4.48
CA LEU A 435 8.09 8.63 3.25
C LEU A 435 9.14 8.04 2.31
N TYR A 436 8.70 7.22 1.35
CA TYR A 436 9.52 6.90 0.18
C TYR A 436 9.50 8.09 -0.76
N LYS A 437 10.68 8.59 -1.15
CA LYS A 437 10.81 9.50 -2.29
C LYS A 437 11.50 8.75 -3.40
N GLU A 438 10.73 8.24 -4.35
CA GLU A 438 11.29 7.75 -5.61
C GLU A 438 11.96 8.92 -6.33
N SER A 439 13.28 8.90 -6.44
CA SER A 439 13.98 9.59 -7.52
C SER A 439 13.84 8.74 -8.79
N GLY A 440 12.64 8.78 -9.38
CA GLY A 440 12.35 8.14 -10.66
C GLY A 440 13.05 8.90 -11.81
N LEU A 441 14.32 8.59 -12.05
CA LEU A 441 14.89 8.68 -13.40
C LEU A 441 14.34 7.47 -14.17
N ASN A 442 13.18 7.66 -14.80
CA ASN A 442 12.71 6.75 -15.83
C ASN A 442 13.72 6.81 -16.99
N THR A 443 14.57 5.79 -17.08
CA THR A 443 15.32 5.50 -18.29
C THR A 443 14.32 5.16 -19.38
N ALA A 444 14.24 6.01 -20.39
CA ALA A 444 13.56 5.71 -21.63
C ALA A 444 14.17 4.41 -22.20
N ARG A 445 13.39 3.33 -22.18
CA ARG A 445 13.66 2.14 -23.01
C ARG A 445 13.44 2.54 -24.46
N GLY A 446 14.50 3.00 -25.11
CA GLY A 446 14.59 3.01 -26.56
C GLY A 446 14.54 1.58 -27.07
N THR A 447 13.48 1.24 -27.79
CA THR A 447 13.38 0.04 -28.60
C THR A 447 14.39 0.13 -29.74
N ASN A 448 15.57 -0.48 -29.58
CA ASN A 448 16.45 -0.75 -30.70
C ASN A 448 15.98 -2.05 -31.36
N THR A 449 15.51 -1.92 -32.60
CA THR A 449 15.36 -3.05 -33.52
C THR A 449 16.58 -3.05 -34.42
N ASP A 450 17.27 -4.18 -34.45
CA ASP A 450 18.37 -4.47 -35.35
C ASP A 450 17.96 -4.30 -36.81
N LYS A 451 18.77 -3.57 -37.58
CA LYS A 451 19.14 -3.97 -38.94
C LYS A 451 20.60 -3.61 -39.21
N THR A 452 21.40 -4.66 -39.26
CA THR A 452 22.69 -4.78 -39.91
C THR A 452 22.62 -4.38 -41.38
N THR A 453 23.59 -3.61 -41.85
CA THR A 453 24.35 -3.88 -43.09
C THR A 453 25.61 -3.03 -43.14
N ALA A 454 26.70 -3.69 -43.53
CA ALA A 454 28.06 -3.18 -43.64
C ALA A 454 28.25 -2.17 -44.80
N GLY A 455 29.28 -1.33 -44.69
CA GLY A 455 29.79 -0.51 -45.79
C GLY A 455 30.99 0.32 -45.35
N ARG A 456 32.08 0.19 -46.10
CA ARG A 456 33.48 0.54 -45.80
C ARG A 456 33.88 1.90 -46.43
N SER A 457 34.98 2.50 -45.94
CA SER A 457 35.84 3.54 -46.58
C SER A 457 35.22 4.93 -46.82
N THR A 458 35.88 6.09 -46.74
CA THR A 458 37.30 6.52 -46.65
C THR A 458 37.32 8.02 -46.34
N ASP A 459 38.46 8.49 -45.82
CA ASP A 459 39.04 9.85 -45.77
C ASP A 459 38.32 11.03 -46.45
N THR A 460 38.26 12.19 -45.77
CA THR A 460 39.07 13.40 -46.09
C THR A 460 38.74 14.60 -45.18
N THR A 461 39.80 15.23 -44.64
CA THR A 461 40.10 16.68 -44.53
C THR A 461 38.98 17.68 -44.91
N THR A 462 38.72 18.81 -44.23
CA THR A 462 39.61 19.91 -43.80
C THR A 462 38.75 21.02 -43.14
N VAL A 463 39.35 21.79 -42.20
CA VAL A 463 39.27 23.27 -41.94
C VAL A 463 37.87 23.95 -42.03
N GLY A 464 37.33 24.69 -41.06
CA GLY A 464 37.90 25.55 -40.02
C GLY A 464 37.28 26.96 -40.15
N LYS A 465 36.70 27.51 -39.07
CA LYS A 465 36.77 28.92 -38.61
C LYS A 465 35.64 29.27 -37.63
N ALA A 466 36.06 30.01 -36.61
CA ALA A 466 35.28 30.49 -35.47
C ALA A 466 34.80 31.96 -35.71
N PRO A 467 34.38 32.77 -34.70
CA PRO A 467 33.06 33.41 -34.67
C PRO A 467 33.11 34.95 -34.62
N THR A 468 31.95 35.64 -34.68
CA THR A 468 31.69 37.00 -34.14
C THR A 468 30.17 37.19 -34.03
N LYS A 469 29.56 37.38 -32.85
CA LYS A 469 29.37 38.61 -32.01
C LYS A 469 28.42 39.66 -32.62
N PRO A 470 27.75 40.54 -31.83
CA PRO A 470 28.06 41.00 -30.46
C PRO A 470 27.39 40.23 -29.32
#